data_AF-D7NAE2-F1
#
_entry.id   AF-D7NAE2-F1
#
_cell.length_a   1.000
_cell.length_b   1.000
_cell.length_c   1.000
_cell.angle_alpha   90.00
_cell.angle_beta   90.00
_cell.angle_gamma   90.00
#
_symmetry.space_group_name_H-M   'P 1'
#
loop_
_entity.id
_entity.type
_entity.pdbx_description
1 polymer ?
#
loop_
_entity_poly.entity_id
_entity_poly.type
_entity_poly.pdbx_seq_one_letter_code
_entity_poly.pdbx_strand_id
1 'polypeptide(L)'
;MNITSYYKQAAMSGLILQFAYTYTDDNRIKLNNFKEMMQLSDYLAKQNMVDKFATYADRHGLKRRNLMLQKSHKLLNRYINSRIIYNMLDEEAWNEYINQDDPVISTALRVFRNNAAFPKKPEKKSAKGKVAIVQGYNHFSLQRHFIAHA
;
A
#
# COMPACT_ATOMS: atom_id res chain seq x y z
N MET A 1 -1.65 2.39 13.89
CA MET A 1 -2.77 3.13 13.28
C MET A 1 -3.30 4.16 14.27
N ASN A 2 -3.57 5.39 13.82
CA ASN A 2 -4.01 6.50 14.68
C ASN A 2 -5.53 6.51 14.88
N ILE A 3 -6.07 5.43 15.43
CA ILE A 3 -7.52 5.25 15.67
C ILE A 3 -7.91 5.96 16.97
N THR A 4 -8.87 6.88 16.91
CA THR A 4 -9.40 7.61 18.08
C THR A 4 -10.79 7.10 18.47
N SER A 5 -11.23 7.43 19.70
CA SER A 5 -12.61 7.15 20.12
C SER A 5 -13.65 7.86 19.24
N TYR A 6 -13.35 9.08 18.78
CA TYR A 6 -14.20 9.79 17.82
C TYR A 6 -14.39 8.99 16.52
N TYR A 7 -13.31 8.48 15.91
CA TYR A 7 -13.40 7.63 14.72
C TYR A 7 -14.22 6.36 14.97
N LYS A 8 -13.96 5.67 16.10
CA LYS A 8 -14.71 4.45 16.45
C LYS A 8 -16.21 4.73 16.56
N GLN A 9 -16.58 5.79 17.29
CA GLN A 9 -17.99 6.16 17.47
C GLN A 9 -18.64 6.56 16.14
N ALA A 10 -17.96 7.35 15.31
CA ALA A 10 -18.41 7.72 13.97
C ALA A 10 -18.67 6.50 13.06
N ALA A 11 -17.78 5.52 13.09
CA ALA A 11 -17.91 4.30 12.30
C ALA A 11 -19.01 3.38 12.84
N MET A 12 -19.04 3.13 14.15
CA MET A 12 -19.99 2.21 14.79
C MET A 12 -21.43 2.73 14.77
N SER A 13 -21.64 4.05 14.83
CA SER A 13 -22.97 4.66 14.75
C SER A 13 -23.52 4.74 13.32
N GLY A 14 -22.72 4.39 12.30
CA GLY A 14 -23.11 4.55 10.90
C GLY A 14 -23.10 6.00 10.40
N LEU A 15 -22.70 6.98 11.22
CA LEU A 15 -22.68 8.40 10.83
C LEU A 15 -21.83 8.68 9.59
N ILE A 16 -20.73 7.94 9.40
CA ILE A 16 -19.90 8.08 8.19
C ILE A 16 -20.66 7.63 6.94
N LEU A 17 -21.41 6.53 7.02
CA LEU A 17 -22.21 6.01 5.90
C LEU A 17 -23.36 6.97 5.56
N GLN A 18 -24.08 7.42 6.58
CA GLN A 18 -25.18 8.38 6.42
C GLN A 18 -24.67 9.69 5.80
N PHE A 19 -23.59 10.25 6.32
CA PHE A 19 -22.98 11.45 5.74
C PHE A 19 -22.57 11.25 4.28
N ALA A 20 -21.92 10.13 3.95
CA ALA A 20 -21.52 9.84 2.57
C ALA A 20 -22.73 9.73 1.64
N TYR A 21 -23.82 9.08 2.08
CA TYR A 21 -25.07 9.00 1.33
C TYR A 21 -25.69 10.38 1.12
N THR A 22 -25.90 11.15 2.19
CA THR A 22 -26.47 12.52 2.12
C THR A 22 -25.62 13.42 1.22
N TYR A 23 -24.30 13.44 1.41
CA TYR A 23 -23.41 14.23 0.57
C TYR A 23 -23.49 13.84 -0.90
N THR A 24 -23.59 12.54 -1.18
CA THR A 24 -23.72 12.03 -2.55
C THR A 24 -25.02 12.52 -3.17
N ASP A 25 -26.13 12.38 -2.46
CA ASP A 25 -27.45 12.76 -2.96
C ASP A 25 -27.55 14.28 -3.21
N ASP A 26 -27.11 15.08 -2.23
CA ASP A 26 -27.10 16.55 -2.30
C ASP A 26 -26.23 17.08 -3.47
N ASN A 27 -25.23 16.32 -3.91
CA ASN A 27 -24.26 16.75 -4.93
C ASN A 27 -24.38 15.92 -6.23
N ARG A 28 -25.42 15.09 -6.38
CA ARG A 28 -25.52 14.07 -7.43
C ARG A 28 -25.30 14.61 -8.85
N ILE A 29 -25.93 15.74 -9.19
CA ILE A 29 -25.80 16.37 -10.52
C ILE A 29 -24.33 16.66 -10.84
N LYS A 30 -23.57 17.16 -9.87
CA LYS A 30 -22.15 17.46 -10.04
C LYS A 30 -21.32 16.18 -10.10
N LEU A 31 -21.58 15.26 -9.17
CA LEU A 31 -20.79 14.03 -9.03
C LEU A 31 -20.95 13.10 -10.25
N ASN A 32 -22.11 13.10 -10.90
CA ASN A 32 -22.39 12.32 -12.12
C ASN A 32 -21.44 12.62 -13.29
N ASN A 33 -20.73 13.76 -13.25
CA ASN A 33 -19.79 14.16 -14.31
C ASN A 33 -18.42 13.48 -14.18
N PHE A 34 -18.11 12.85 -13.04
CA PHE A 34 -16.87 12.09 -12.87
C PHE A 34 -17.13 10.64 -13.27
N LYS A 35 -16.35 10.12 -14.24
CA LYS A 35 -16.50 8.75 -14.75
C LYS A 35 -15.39 7.82 -14.27
N GLU A 36 -14.24 8.40 -13.92
CA GLU A 36 -13.07 7.64 -13.46
C GLU A 36 -12.86 7.82 -11.95
N MET A 37 -12.39 6.75 -11.30
CA MET A 37 -12.09 6.72 -9.86
C MET A 37 -11.18 7.89 -9.46
N MET A 38 -10.07 8.08 -10.20
CA MET A 38 -9.09 9.13 -9.92
C MET A 38 -9.69 10.54 -10.01
N GLN A 39 -10.54 10.80 -11.01
CA GLN A 39 -11.17 12.11 -11.18
C GLN A 39 -12.07 12.47 -9.99
N LEU A 40 -12.89 11.51 -9.55
CA LEU A 40 -13.77 11.70 -8.39
C LEU A 40 -12.96 11.84 -7.09
N SER A 41 -11.93 11.00 -6.90
CA SER A 41 -11.04 11.07 -5.74
C SER A 41 -10.34 12.45 -5.65
N ASP A 42 -9.79 12.94 -6.76
CA ASP A 42 -9.11 14.24 -6.82
C ASP A 42 -10.06 15.41 -6.56
N TYR A 43 -11.31 15.30 -7.02
CA TYR A 43 -12.34 16.27 -6.68
C TYR A 43 -12.61 16.28 -5.17
N LEU A 44 -12.88 15.11 -4.57
CA LEU A 44 -13.19 14.98 -3.14
C LEU A 44 -12.03 15.43 -2.23
N ALA A 45 -10.77 15.20 -2.64
CA ALA A 45 -9.60 15.65 -1.90
C ALA A 45 -9.58 17.19 -1.69
N LYS A 46 -10.18 17.94 -2.61
CA LYS A 46 -10.28 19.42 -2.54
C LYS A 46 -11.48 19.90 -1.73
N GLN A 47 -12.37 19.00 -1.28
CA GLN A 47 -13.63 19.36 -0.63
C GLN A 47 -13.56 19.47 0.89
N ASN A 48 -12.42 19.17 1.52
CA ASN A 48 -12.26 19.12 2.97
C ASN A 48 -13.32 18.22 3.64
N MET A 49 -13.42 16.99 3.16
CA MET A 49 -14.52 16.07 3.49
C MET A 49 -14.61 15.75 4.98
N VAL A 50 -13.48 15.68 5.70
CA VAL A 50 -13.46 15.44 7.15
C VAL A 50 -14.10 16.58 7.93
N ASP A 51 -13.90 17.83 7.50
CA ASP A 51 -14.51 18.98 8.14
C ASP A 51 -16.02 19.04 7.91
N LYS A 52 -16.47 18.79 6.66
CA LYS A 52 -17.88 18.67 6.33
C LYS A 52 -18.57 17.56 7.12
N PHE A 53 -17.90 16.40 7.24
CA PHE A 53 -18.37 15.30 8.08
C PHE A 53 -18.47 15.73 9.54
N ALA A 54 -17.47 16.40 10.10
CA ALA A 54 -17.50 16.83 11.50
C ALA A 54 -18.68 17.78 11.79
N THR A 55 -19.00 18.68 10.86
CA THR A 55 -20.17 19.57 10.94
C THR A 55 -21.49 18.81 10.81
N TYR A 56 -21.56 17.79 9.96
CA TYR A 56 -22.71 16.88 9.90
C TYR A 56 -22.87 16.12 11.22
N ALA A 57 -21.80 15.46 11.68
CA ALA A 57 -21.78 14.63 12.88
C ALA A 57 -22.16 15.39 14.15
N ASP A 58 -21.73 16.66 14.29
CA ASP A 58 -22.08 17.48 15.47
C ASP A 58 -23.60 17.73 15.59
N ARG A 59 -24.27 17.92 14.44
CA ARG A 59 -25.73 18.07 14.34
C ARG A 59 -26.47 16.75 14.55
N HIS A 60 -25.80 15.62 14.43
CA HIS A 60 -26.35 14.27 14.57
C HIS A 60 -25.84 13.55 15.82
N GLY A 61 -25.52 14.31 16.88
CA GLY A 61 -25.23 13.77 18.21
C GLY A 61 -23.78 13.34 18.47
N LEU A 62 -22.87 13.45 17.49
CA LEU A 62 -21.44 13.20 17.68
C LEU A 62 -20.67 14.53 17.73
N LYS A 63 -20.47 15.03 18.95
CA LYS A 63 -19.81 16.32 19.19
C LYS A 63 -18.40 16.39 18.63
N ARG A 64 -18.10 17.51 17.94
CA ARG A 64 -16.83 17.76 17.27
C ARG A 64 -15.65 17.71 18.25
N ARG A 65 -14.60 16.96 17.89
CA ARG A 65 -13.35 16.84 18.68
C ARG A 65 -12.13 17.06 17.79
N ASN A 66 -11.70 18.31 17.63
CA ASN A 66 -10.67 18.71 16.67
C ASN A 66 -9.36 17.90 16.78
N LEU A 67 -8.84 17.69 17.99
CA LEU A 67 -7.61 16.90 18.20
C LEU A 67 -7.76 15.44 17.73
N MET A 68 -8.94 14.84 17.96
CA MET A 68 -9.20 13.46 17.55
C MET A 68 -9.46 13.34 16.05
N LEU A 69 -10.18 14.31 15.47
CA LEU A 69 -10.38 14.45 14.03
C LEU A 69 -9.03 14.52 13.31
N GLN A 70 -8.12 15.38 13.78
CA GLN A 70 -6.77 15.50 13.20
C GLN A 70 -5.99 14.19 13.33
N LYS A 71 -5.99 13.56 14.51
CA LYS A 71 -5.28 12.31 14.74
C LYS A 71 -5.78 11.16 13.84
N SER A 72 -7.08 11.07 13.60
CA SER A 72 -7.68 10.04 12.73
C SER A 72 -8.01 10.54 11.31
N HIS A 73 -7.45 11.68 10.87
CA HIS A 73 -7.87 12.34 9.65
C HIS A 73 -7.78 11.43 8.41
N LYS A 74 -6.65 10.73 8.22
CA LYS A 74 -6.46 9.81 7.08
C LYS A 74 -7.53 8.70 7.05
N LEU A 75 -7.90 8.16 8.21
CA LEU A 75 -8.90 7.10 8.32
C LEU A 75 -10.31 7.62 8.00
N LEU A 76 -10.68 8.76 8.58
CA LEU A 76 -11.97 9.41 8.31
C LEU A 76 -12.10 9.76 6.83
N ASN A 77 -11.10 10.46 6.28
CA ASN A 77 -11.10 10.89 4.89
C ASN A 77 -11.23 9.71 3.93
N ARG A 78 -10.44 8.65 4.15
CA ARG A 78 -10.48 7.44 3.34
C ARG A 78 -11.84 6.73 3.43
N TYR A 79 -12.40 6.56 4.62
CA TYR A 79 -13.72 5.95 4.77
C TYR A 79 -14.78 6.78 4.03
N ILE A 80 -14.90 8.06 4.35
CA ILE A 80 -15.88 8.97 3.73
C ILE A 80 -15.79 8.91 2.19
N ASN A 81 -14.59 9.13 1.64
CA ASN A 81 -14.40 9.17 0.20
C ASN A 81 -14.68 7.81 -0.45
N SER A 82 -14.27 6.70 0.17
CA SER A 82 -14.54 5.36 -0.35
C SER A 82 -16.04 5.11 -0.53
N ARG A 83 -16.88 5.62 0.37
CA ARG A 83 -18.32 5.41 0.31
C ARG A 83 -18.98 6.30 -0.73
N ILE A 84 -18.49 7.52 -0.91
CA ILE A 84 -18.97 8.40 -2.00
C ILE A 84 -18.57 7.81 -3.37
N ILE A 85 -17.34 7.29 -3.50
CA ILE A 85 -16.88 6.62 -4.73
C ILE A 85 -17.77 5.42 -5.06
N TYR A 86 -18.01 4.54 -4.08
CA TYR A 86 -18.89 3.39 -4.25
C TYR A 86 -20.32 3.78 -4.66
N ASN A 87 -20.87 4.85 -4.06
CA ASN A 87 -22.23 5.31 -4.37
C ASN A 87 -22.37 5.93 -5.77
N MET A 88 -21.26 6.44 -6.35
CA MET A 88 -21.28 7.19 -7.61
C MET A 88 -20.79 6.39 -8.81
N LEU A 89 -19.85 5.48 -8.58
CA LEU A 89 -19.24 4.63 -9.60
C LEU A 89 -19.71 3.20 -9.34
N ASP A 90 -18.79 2.28 -9.07
CA ASP A 90 -19.05 0.87 -8.84
C ASP A 90 -18.06 0.25 -7.84
N GLU A 91 -18.16 -1.06 -7.68
CA GLU A 91 -17.28 -1.85 -6.82
C GLU A 91 -15.83 -1.87 -7.32
N GLU A 92 -15.60 -1.85 -8.63
CA GLU A 92 -14.25 -1.87 -9.21
C GLU A 92 -13.50 -0.58 -8.88
N ALA A 93 -14.14 0.58 -9.10
CA ALA A 93 -13.60 1.88 -8.73
C ALA A 93 -13.36 1.99 -7.22
N TRP A 94 -14.26 1.45 -6.40
CA TRP A 94 -14.06 1.40 -4.95
C TRP A 94 -12.85 0.53 -4.56
N ASN A 95 -12.71 -0.65 -5.16
CA ASN A 95 -11.58 -1.56 -4.95
C ASN A 95 -10.26 -0.90 -5.37
N GLU A 96 -10.25 -0.17 -6.48
CA GLU A 96 -9.07 0.57 -6.92
C GLU A 96 -8.69 1.66 -5.91
N TYR A 97 -9.67 2.45 -5.43
CA TYR A 97 -9.44 3.53 -4.47
C TYR A 97 -8.85 3.03 -3.15
N ILE A 98 -9.43 1.97 -2.57
CA ILE A 98 -8.92 1.45 -1.31
C ILE A 98 -7.52 0.84 -1.49
N ASN A 99 -7.17 0.29 -2.64
CA ASN A 99 -5.87 -0.36 -2.81
C ASN A 99 -4.72 0.57 -3.27
N GLN A 100 -4.97 1.88 -3.46
CA GLN A 100 -3.96 2.84 -3.94
C GLN A 100 -2.65 2.84 -3.13
N ASP A 101 -2.74 2.78 -1.80
CA ASP A 101 -1.58 2.82 -0.90
C ASP A 101 -1.08 1.41 -0.51
N ASP A 102 -1.57 0.33 -1.14
CA ASP A 102 -1.23 -1.04 -0.76
C ASP A 102 0.11 -1.52 -1.40
N PRO A 103 1.14 -1.81 -0.58
CA PRO A 103 2.45 -2.21 -1.09
C PRO A 103 2.44 -3.60 -1.76
N VAL A 104 1.51 -4.48 -1.39
CA VAL A 104 1.35 -5.80 -1.99
C VAL A 104 0.70 -5.68 -3.36
N ILE A 105 -0.37 -4.89 -3.48
CA ILE A 105 -1.03 -4.65 -4.77
C ILE A 105 -0.08 -3.96 -5.75
N SER A 106 0.62 -2.91 -5.32
CA SER A 106 1.62 -2.23 -6.16
C SER A 106 2.75 -3.17 -6.59
N THR A 107 3.20 -4.07 -5.70
CA THR A 107 4.20 -5.09 -6.04
C THR A 107 3.66 -6.11 -7.04
N ALA A 108 2.43 -6.60 -6.86
CA ALA A 108 1.80 -7.54 -7.79
C ALA A 108 1.68 -6.94 -9.19
N LEU A 109 1.18 -5.70 -9.30
CA LEU A 109 1.09 -4.98 -10.58
C LEU A 109 2.46 -4.81 -11.24
N ARG A 110 3.52 -4.52 -10.47
CA ARG A 110 4.89 -4.42 -10.98
C ARG A 110 5.41 -5.77 -11.49
N VAL A 111 5.16 -6.85 -10.78
CA VAL A 111 5.56 -8.21 -11.18
C VAL A 111 4.89 -8.61 -12.49
N PHE A 112 3.59 -8.31 -12.65
CA PHE A 112 2.87 -8.54 -13.90
C PHE A 112 3.44 -7.72 -15.06
N ARG A 113 3.65 -6.40 -14.85
CA ARG A 113 4.25 -5.51 -15.85
C ARG A 113 5.64 -5.96 -16.32
N ASN A 114 6.42 -6.59 -15.44
CA ASN A 114 7.78 -7.04 -15.74
C ASN A 114 7.84 -8.50 -16.24
N ASN A 115 6.69 -9.15 -16.49
CA ASN A 115 6.59 -10.58 -16.82
C ASN A 115 7.37 -11.49 -15.85
N ALA A 116 7.44 -11.10 -14.57
CA ALA A 116 8.25 -11.74 -13.54
C ALA A 116 7.43 -12.61 -12.58
N ALA A 117 6.20 -12.96 -12.97
CA ALA A 117 5.27 -13.74 -12.13
C ALA A 117 5.77 -15.17 -11.86
N PHE A 118 6.58 -15.71 -12.75
CA PHE A 118 7.18 -17.03 -12.60
C PHE A 118 8.62 -16.94 -12.08
N PRO A 119 9.04 -17.84 -11.17
CA PRO A 119 10.41 -17.88 -10.68
C PRO A 119 11.42 -18.08 -11.83
N LYS A 120 12.52 -17.32 -11.79
CA LYS A 120 13.67 -17.55 -12.68
C LYS A 120 14.60 -18.58 -12.05
N LYS A 121 15.18 -19.47 -12.87
CA LYS A 121 16.21 -20.41 -12.43
C LYS A 121 17.39 -19.59 -11.83
N PRO A 122 17.93 -19.98 -10.66
CA PRO A 122 19.07 -19.26 -10.09
C PRO A 122 20.24 -19.27 -11.07
N GLU A 123 20.86 -18.10 -11.26
CA GLU A 123 22.08 -18.00 -12.06
C GLU A 123 23.17 -18.85 -11.40
N LYS A 124 23.87 -19.66 -12.19
CA LYS A 124 25.04 -20.40 -11.72
C LYS A 124 26.08 -19.35 -11.29
N LYS A 125 26.30 -19.20 -9.98
CA LYS A 125 27.43 -18.41 -9.48
C LYS A 125 28.68 -18.93 -10.16
N SER A 126 29.38 -18.08 -10.92
CA SER A 126 30.67 -18.48 -11.47
C SER A 126 31.56 -18.81 -10.27
N ALA A 127 32.10 -20.03 -10.27
CA ALA A 127 33.06 -20.43 -9.26
C ALA A 127 34.33 -19.60 -9.51
N LYS A 128 34.43 -18.41 -8.90
CA LYS A 128 35.72 -17.79 -8.66
C LYS A 128 36.44 -18.72 -7.69
N GLY A 129 37.29 -19.59 -8.25
CA GLY A 129 38.00 -20.62 -7.52
C GLY A 129 38.69 -20.02 -6.30
N LYS A 130 38.26 -20.45 -5.12
CA LYS A 130 39.08 -20.32 -3.92
C LYS A 130 40.12 -21.43 -4.00
N VAL A 131 41.27 -21.13 -4.60
CA VAL A 131 42.47 -21.97 -4.43
C VAL A 131 42.93 -21.79 -2.98
N ALA A 132 42.88 -22.87 -2.19
CA ALA A 132 43.47 -22.91 -0.87
C ALA A 132 45.00 -22.87 -1.02
N ILE A 133 45.65 -21.84 -0.47
CA ILE A 133 47.11 -21.86 -0.28
C ILE A 133 47.37 -22.72 0.94
N VAL A 134 47.91 -23.92 0.74
CA VAL A 134 48.46 -24.74 1.83
C VAL A 134 49.83 -24.17 2.16
N GLN A 135 49.92 -23.52 3.32
CA GLN A 135 51.18 -23.02 3.89
C GLN A 135 51.93 -24.20 4.49
N GLY A 136 53.14 -24.44 3.99
CA GLY A 136 53.85 -25.71 4.12
C GLY A 136 54.41 -26.06 5.49
N TYR A 137 54.87 -27.30 5.59
CA TYR A 137 55.96 -27.71 6.47
C TYR A 137 56.95 -28.56 5.67
N ASN A 138 58.20 -28.09 5.65
CA ASN A 138 59.38 -28.81 5.20
C ASN A 138 59.68 -29.99 6.14
N HIS A 139 59.93 -31.17 5.57
CA HIS A 139 61.06 -32.09 5.84
C HIS A 139 60.66 -33.53 5.49
N PHE A 140 61.27 -34.10 4.46
CA PHE A 140 62.23 -35.21 4.59
C PHE A 140 62.73 -35.66 3.21
N SER A 141 64.04 -35.76 3.10
CA SER A 141 64.82 -36.22 1.96
C SER A 141 64.57 -37.69 1.61
N LEU A 142 64.46 -38.00 0.32
CA LEU A 142 64.82 -39.31 -0.23
C LEU A 142 65.55 -39.13 -1.56
N GLN A 143 66.87 -39.28 -1.49
CA GLN A 143 67.78 -39.47 -2.61
C GLN A 143 67.25 -40.55 -3.56
N ARG A 144 67.18 -40.25 -4.85
CA ARG A 144 67.23 -41.27 -5.92
C ARG A 144 68.35 -40.93 -6.88
N HIS A 145 69.44 -41.66 -6.73
CA HIS A 145 70.46 -41.82 -7.76
C HIS A 145 69.79 -42.41 -9.02
N PHE A 146 69.98 -41.74 -10.16
CA PHE A 146 69.88 -42.37 -11.47
C PHE A 146 71.21 -42.11 -12.19
N ILE A 147 72.02 -43.17 -12.29
CA ILE A 147 73.16 -43.23 -13.21
C ILE A 147 72.59 -43.63 -14.57
N ALA A 148 72.84 -42.80 -15.58
CA ALA A 148 72.57 -43.12 -16.98
C ALA A 148 73.69 -44.03 -17.53
N HIS A 149 73.31 -44.98 -18.39
CA HIS A 149 74.21 -45.83 -19.14
C HIS A 149 75.13 -45.05 -20.09
N ALA A 150 76.36 -45.56 -20.21
CA ALA A 150 77.07 -45.76 -21.47
C ALA A 150 77.78 -47.12 -21.38
#